data_AF-A0A661AQ42-F1
#
_entry.id   AF-A0A661AQ42-F1
#
_cell.length_a   1.000
_cell.length_b   1.000
_cell.length_c   1.000
_cell.angle_alpha   90.00
_cell.angle_beta   90.00
_cell.angle_gamma   90.00
#
_symmetry.space_group_name_H-M   'P 1'
#
loop_
_entity.id
_entity.type
_entity.pdbx_description
1 polymer ?
#
loop_
_entity_poly.entity_id
_entity_poly.type
_entity_poly.pdbx_seq_one_letter_code
_entity_poly.pdbx_strand_id
1 'polypeptide(L)' 'VKFSNACSWAVYDVAGRKIANGYGNEVSLSGFKSGIYLVKSLRANKSIRVTVVK' A
#
# COMPACT_ATOMS: atom_id res chain seq x y z
N VAL A 1 13.54 8.90 -16.75
CA VAL A 1 13.93 7.52 -16.40
C VAL A 1 12.67 6.70 -16.17
N LYS A 2 12.31 5.77 -17.07
CA LYS A 2 11.21 4.83 -16.83
C LYS A 2 11.77 3.72 -15.94
N PHE A 3 11.36 3.66 -14.68
CA PHE A 3 11.74 2.59 -13.77
C PHE A 3 11.03 1.29 -14.18
N SER A 4 11.61 0.57 -15.13
CA SER A 4 11.03 -0.63 -15.76
C SER A 4 10.87 -1.83 -14.81
N ASN A 5 11.36 -1.75 -13.56
CA ASN A 5 11.30 -2.82 -12.55
C ASN A 5 10.87 -2.34 -11.15
N ALA A 6 10.39 -1.10 -10.99
CA ALA A 6 9.99 -0.64 -9.66
C ALA A 6 8.74 -1.40 -9.21
N CYS A 7 8.83 -2.08 -8.06
CA CYS A 7 7.68 -2.71 -7.42
C CYS A 7 6.61 -1.64 -7.20
N SER A 8 5.43 -1.79 -7.80
CA SER A 8 4.33 -0.86 -7.57
C SER A 8 3.37 -1.42 -6.54
N TRP A 9 2.82 -0.53 -5.72
CA TRP A 9 1.93 -0.90 -4.64
C TRP A 9 0.75 0.07 -4.54
N ALA A 10 -0.34 -0.42 -3.94
CA ALA A 10 -1.52 0.37 -3.61
C ALA A 10 -2.01 0.01 -2.21
N VAL A 11 -2.51 1.00 -1.47
CA VAL A 11 -3.10 0.81 -0.15
C VAL A 11 -4.60 1.08 -0.22
N TYR A 12 -5.37 0.19 0.39
CA TYR A 12 -6.82 0.26 0.44
C TYR A 12 -7.30 0.31 1.89
N ASP A 13 -8.37 1.06 2.14
CA ASP A 13 -9.09 1.02 3.42
C ASP A 13 -9.96 -0.24 3.53
N VAL A 14 -10.60 -0.43 4.70
CA VAL A 14 -11.50 -1.58 4.95
C VAL A 14 -12.72 -1.62 4.03
N ALA A 15 -13.11 -0.48 3.46
CA ALA A 15 -14.20 -0.39 2.49
C ALA A 15 -13.74 -0.71 1.06
N GLY A 16 -12.48 -1.09 0.87
CA GLY A 16 -11.90 -1.39 -0.43
C GLY A 16 -11.58 -0.15 -1.27
N ARG A 17 -11.62 1.06 -0.68
CA ARG A 17 -11.27 2.29 -1.40
C ARG A 17 -9.76 2.44 -1.43
N LYS A 18 -9.20 2.70 -2.60
CA LYS A 18 -7.77 3.01 -2.75
C LYS A 18 -7.48 4.38 -2.15
N ILE A 19 -6.60 4.43 -1.16
CA ILE A 19 -6.25 5.66 -0.44
C ILE A 19 -4.81 6.13 -0.70
N ALA A 20 -3.94 5.24 -1.19
CA ALA A 20 -2.58 5.58 -1.60
C ALA A 20 -2.07 4.61 -2.66
N ASN A 21 -1.05 5.05 -3.41
CA ASN A 21 -0.28 4.21 -4.32
C ASN A 21 1.12 4.77 -4.52
N GLY A 22 2.04 3.91 -4.93
CA GLY A 22 3.42 4.30 -5.13
C GLY A 22 4.24 3.23 -5.84
N TYR A 23 5.54 3.51 -5.88
CA TYR A 23 6.57 2.67 -6.47
C TYR A 23 7.70 2.48 -5.47
N GLY A 24 8.45 1.38 -5.61
CA GLY A 24 9.53 1.01 -4.70
C GLY A 24 9.13 -0.09 -3.71
N ASN A 25 10.02 -0.36 -2.76
CA ASN A 25 9.89 -1.47 -1.82
C ASN A 25 9.38 -1.04 -0.44
N GLU A 26 9.06 0.26 -0.27
CA GLU A 26 8.66 0.86 1.00
C GLU A 26 7.29 1.52 0.88
N VAL A 27 6.50 1.40 1.93
CA VAL A 27 5.19 2.03 2.07
C VAL A 27 5.20 2.85 3.35
N SER A 28 5.22 4.17 3.22
CA SER A 28 5.10 5.05 4.39
C SER A 28 3.64 5.09 4.86
N LEU A 29 3.43 4.79 6.14
CA LEU A 29 2.12 4.85 6.79
C LEU A 29 1.95 6.14 7.61
N SER A 30 2.84 7.12 7.43
CA SER A 30 2.71 8.43 8.07
C SER A 30 1.40 9.11 7.65
N GLY A 31 0.69 9.68 8.63
CA GLY A 31 -0.62 10.32 8.40
C GLY A 31 -1.81 9.37 8.35
N PHE A 32 -1.62 8.06 8.37
CA PHE A 32 -2.74 7.10 8.46
C PHE A 32 -3.37 7.18 9.86
N LYS A 33 -4.70 7.02 9.91
CA LYS A 33 -5.44 6.91 11.18
C LYS A 33 -5.30 5.49 11.72
N SER A 34 -5.59 5.29 13.01
CA SER A 34 -5.67 3.94 13.56
C SER A 34 -6.75 3.15 12.81
N GLY A 35 -6.43 1.93 12.39
CA GLY A 35 -7.32 1.15 11.54
C GLY A 35 -6.63 0.03 10.79
N ILE A 36 -7.43 -0.73 10.03
CA ILE A 36 -6.98 -1.84 9.20
C ILE A 36 -6.86 -1.36 7.76
N TYR A 37 -5.76 -1.73 7.12
CA TYR A 37 -5.46 -1.40 5.73
C TYR A 37 -4.99 -2.63 4.97
N LEU A 38 -5.25 -2.64 3.67
CA LEU A 38 -4.76 -3.66 2.76
C LEU A 38 -3.68 -3.05 1.86
N VAL A 39 -2.45 -3.52 1.98
CA VAL A 39 -1.34 -3.13 1.11
C VAL A 39 -1.19 -4.20 0.03
N LYS A 40 -1.41 -3.84 -1.24
CA LYS A 40 -1.32 -4.74 -2.38
C LYS A 40 -0.08 -4.42 -3.21
N SER A 41 0.77 -5.42 -3.44
CA SER A 41 1.75 -5.37 -4.53
C SER A 41 1.03 -5.60 -5.85
N LEU A 42 1.09 -4.62 -6.75
CA LEU A 42 0.47 -4.70 -8.06
C LEU A 42 1.27 -5.63 -8.99
N ARG A 43 2.59 -5.73 -8.78
CA ARG A 43 3.47 -6.65 -9.52
C ARG A 43 3.28 -8.11 -9.11
N ALA A 44 3.27 -8.41 -7.81
CA ALA A 44 3.15 -9.79 -7.33
C ALA A 44 1.69 -10.26 -7.21
N ASN A 45 0.72 -9.34 -7.33
CA ASN A 45 -0.69 -9.59 -7.05
C ASN A 45 -0.91 -10.27 -5.68
N LYS A 46 -0.12 -9.85 -4.68
CA LYS A 46 -0.22 -10.29 -3.28
C LYS A 46 -0.62 -9.10 -2.42
N SER A 47 -1.37 -9.39 -1.36
CA SER A 47 -1.85 -8.39 -0.42
C SER A 47 -1.45 -8.76 1.00
N ILE A 48 -1.13 -7.75 1.80
CA ILE A 48 -0.85 -7.86 3.22
C ILE A 48 -1.87 -7.00 3.96
N ARG A 49 -2.41 -7.52 5.06
CA ARG A 49 -3.26 -6.78 5.98
C ARG A 49 -2.38 -6.13 7.05
N VAL A 50 -2.47 -4.82 7.17
CA VAL A 50 -1.72 -4.02 8.15
C VAL A 50 -2.71 -3.38 9.13
N THR A 51 -2.39 -3.43 10.42
CA THR A 51 -3.14 -2.69 11.44
C THR A 51 -2.26 -1.55 11.92
N VAL A 52 -2.71 -0.32 11.71
CA VAL A 52 -2.07 0.88 12.26
C VAL A 52 -2.65 1.13 13.63
N VAL A 53 -1.81 1.20 14.65
CA VAL A 53 -2.15 1.58 16.02
C VAL A 53 -1.29 2.80 16.37
N LYS A 54 -1.94 3.86 16.86
CA LYS A 54 -1.31 5.07 17.37
C LYS A 54 -1.49 5.15 18.87
#